data_AF-A0AAW8F8B0-F1
#
_entry.id   AF-A0AAW8F8B0-F1
#
_cell.length_a   1.000
_cell.length_b   1.000
_cell.length_c   1.000
_cell.angle_alpha   90.00
_cell.angle_beta   90.00
_cell.angle_gamma   90.00
#
_symmetry.space_group_name_H-M   'P 1'
#
loop_
_entity.id
_entity.type
_entity.pdbx_description
1 polymer ?
#
loop_
_entity_poly.entity_id
_entity_poly.type
_entity_poly.pdbx_seq_one_letter_code
_entity_poly.pdbx_strand_id
1 'polypeptide(L)' 'MPAPDGATALRLATGDIAAAVLDVGLPDADGRDVCQAMRANGYLSPVIFLTAHHRFTDRLSGFSAGGDD' A
#
# COMPACT_ATOMS: atom_id res chain seq x y z
N MET A 1 10.92 -2.96 10.41
CA MET A 1 9.81 -3.79 10.94
C MET A 1 9.07 -4.39 9.77
N PRO A 2 8.75 -5.70 9.76
CA PRO A 2 8.01 -6.33 8.67
C PRO A 2 6.50 -6.10 8.79
N ALA A 3 5.82 -5.99 7.65
CA ALA A 3 4.37 -6.04 7.52
C ALA A 3 4.02 -7.17 6.54
N PRO A 4 3.22 -8.18 6.94
CA PRO A 4 2.90 -9.31 6.08
C PRO A 4 1.84 -8.98 5.00
N ASP A 5 1.12 -7.87 5.14
CA ASP A 5 0.00 -7.45 4.30
C ASP A 5 -0.14 -5.92 4.27
N GLY A 6 -0.98 -5.43 3.35
CA GLY A 6 -1.24 -4.00 3.15
C GLY A 6 -1.93 -3.33 4.33
N ALA A 7 -2.88 -4.01 4.96
CA ALA A 7 -3.56 -3.52 6.16
C ALA A 7 -2.57 -3.25 7.31
N THR A 8 -1.64 -4.17 7.56
CA THR A 8 -0.60 -4.01 8.57
C THR A 8 0.39 -2.93 8.16
N ALA A 9 0.76 -2.85 6.87
CA ALA A 9 1.64 -1.79 6.37
C ALA A 9 1.06 -0.40 6.65
N LEU A 10 -0.24 -0.19 6.42
CA LEU A 10 -0.92 1.08 6.71
C LEU A 10 -0.89 1.46 8.19
N ARG A 11 -1.13 0.50 9.07
CA ARG A 11 -1.11 0.74 10.53
C ARG A 11 0.29 1.09 11.04
N LEU A 12 1.33 0.55 10.40
CA LEU A 12 2.72 0.74 10.78
C LEU A 12 3.39 1.95 10.08
N ALA A 13 2.73 2.55 9.08
CA ALA A 13 3.25 3.66 8.28
C ALA A 13 3.24 5.00 9.02
N THR A 14 4.02 5.09 10.08
CA THR A 14 4.12 6.26 10.95
C THR A 14 5.35 7.12 10.64
N GLY A 15 5.40 8.35 11.16
CA GLY A 15 6.45 9.33 10.86
C GLY A 15 7.86 8.94 11.34
N ASP A 16 7.96 7.98 12.24
CA ASP A 16 9.20 7.39 12.75
C ASP A 16 9.83 6.36 11.79
N ILE A 17 9.11 5.92 10.75
CA ILE A 17 9.68 5.12 9.67
C ILE A 17 10.30 6.04 8.62
N ALA A 18 11.63 6.01 8.53
CA ALA A 18 12.41 6.85 7.62
C ALA A 18 12.32 6.43 6.14
N ALA A 19 11.95 5.18 5.84
CA ALA A 19 11.71 4.67 4.49
C ALA A 19 10.97 3.31 4.54
N ALA A 20 10.25 2.99 3.45
CA ALA A 20 9.58 1.70 3.29
C ALA A 20 10.02 1.01 2.00
N VAL A 21 10.11 -0.32 2.06
CA VAL A 21 10.22 -1.19 0.89
C VAL A 21 8.90 -1.96 0.81
N LEU A 22 8.19 -1.81 -0.32
CA LEU A 22 6.81 -2.27 -0.46
C LEU A 22 6.66 -3.17 -1.66
N ASP A 23 6.19 -4.40 -1.46
CA ASP A 23 5.82 -5.29 -2.56
C ASP A 23 4.57 -4.75 -3.28
N VAL A 24 4.54 -4.84 -4.60
CA VAL A 24 3.36 -4.52 -5.40
C VAL A 24 2.29 -5.61 -5.27
N GLY A 25 2.70 -6.89 -5.16
CA GLY A 25 1.82 -8.05 -5.11
C GLY A 25 1.47 -8.46 -3.68
N LEU A 26 0.91 -7.56 -2.87
CA LEU A 26 0.47 -7.90 -1.52
C LEU A 26 -0.73 -8.87 -1.55
N PRO A 27 -0.88 -9.74 -0.54
CA PRO A 27 -1.95 -10.75 -0.51
C PRO A 27 -3.37 -10.15 -0.46
N ASP A 28 -3.52 -8.93 0.06
CA ASP A 28 -4.79 -8.26 0.32
C ASP A 28 -5.00 -6.98 -0.53
N ALA A 29 -3.95 -6.38 -1.08
CA ALA A 29 -4.01 -5.09 -1.77
C ALA A 29 -2.96 -4.98 -2.91
N ASP A 30 -3.07 -3.98 -3.79
CA ASP A 30 -1.95 -3.60 -4.67
C ASP A 30 -1.06 -2.69 -3.83
N GLY A 31 0.25 -2.93 -3.82
CA GLY A 31 1.20 -2.11 -3.07
C GLY A 31 1.17 -0.63 -3.43
N ARG A 32 0.75 -0.29 -4.67
CA ARG A 32 0.59 1.11 -5.09
C ARG A 32 -0.61 1.77 -4.40
N ASP A 33 -1.72 1.06 -4.27
CA ASP A 33 -2.92 1.54 -3.57
C ASP A 33 -2.60 1.75 -2.07
N VAL A 34 -1.87 0.81 -1.47
CA VAL A 34 -1.37 0.93 -0.10
C VAL A 34 -0.47 2.16 0.05
N CYS A 35 0.47 2.38 -0.86
CA CYS A 35 1.32 3.56 -0.87
C CYS A 35 0.49 4.86 -0.97
N GLN A 36 -0.53 4.89 -1.82
CA GLN A 36 -1.43 6.04 -1.94
C GLN A 36 -2.17 6.31 -0.63
N ALA A 37 -2.69 5.28 0.04
CA ALA A 37 -3.34 5.42 1.34
C ALA A 37 -2.36 5.84 2.45
N MET A 38 -1.12 5.34 2.47
CA MET A 38 -0.07 5.81 3.38
C MET A 38 0.19 7.32 3.18
N ARG A 39 0.28 7.78 1.92
CA ARG A 39 0.48 9.20 1.59
C ARG A 39 -0.70 10.06 2.06
N ALA A 40 -1.94 9.59 1.86
CA ALA A 40 -3.14 10.27 2.36
C ALA A 40 -3.16 10.39 3.89
N ASN A 41 -2.55 9.43 4.60
CA ASN A 41 -2.40 9.42 6.06
C ASN A 41 -1.14 10.18 6.56
N GLY A 42 -0.44 10.91 5.69
CA GLY A 42 0.69 11.76 6.09
C GLY A 42 2.05 11.06 6.15
N TYR A 43 2.17 9.83 5.64
CA TYR A 43 3.47 9.19 5.48
C TYR A 43 4.25 9.84 4.34
N LEU A 44 5.27 10.66 4.65
CA LEU A 44 6.05 11.42 3.66
C LEU A 44 7.40 10.80 3.31
N SER A 45 7.83 9.77 4.04
CA SER A 45 9.10 9.10 3.81
C SER A 45 9.17 8.38 2.45
N PRO A 46 10.36 8.14 1.89
CA PRO A 46 10.52 7.42 0.62
C PRO A 46 9.93 6.00 0.64
N VAL A 47 9.40 5.58 -0.51
CA VAL A 47 8.89 4.21 -0.74
C VAL A 47 9.58 3.63 -1.97
N ILE A 48 10.19 2.46 -1.82
CA ILE A 48 10.79 1.69 -2.92
C ILE A 48 9.88 0.49 -3.19
N PHE A 49 9.42 0.34 -4.42
CA PHE A 49 8.59 -0.79 -4.81
C PHE A 49 9.45 -2.01 -5.16
N LEU A 50 9.08 -3.18 -4.62
CA LEU A 50 9.56 -4.46 -5.11
C LEU A 50 8.64 -4.92 -6.22
N THR A 51 9.20 -5.07 -7.42
CA THR A 51 8.49 -5.64 -8.56
C THR A 51 9.01 -7.05 -8.82
N ALA A 52 8.36 -8.05 -8.24
CA ALA A 52 8.38 -9.37 -8.87
C ALA A 52 7.43 -9.32 -10.09
N HIS A 53 7.72 -10.08 -11.14
CA HIS A 53 6.99 -10.12 -12.42
C HIS A 53 5.55 -10.68 -12.30
N HIS A 54 4.77 -10.29 -11.28
CA HIS A 54 3.39 -10.70 -11.11
C HIS A 54 2.44 -9.65 -11.67
N ARG A 55 1.52 -10.14 -12.49
CA ARG A 55 0.66 -9.41 -13.41
C ARG A 55 -0.06 -8.24 -12.73
N PHE A 56 -0.06 -7.11 -13.43
CA PHE A 56 -1.04 -6.03 -13.29
C PHE A 56 -2.43 -6.66 -13.13
N THR A 57 -2.95 -6.69 -11.91
CA THR A 57 -4.29 -7.22 -11.65
C THR A 57 -5.16 -6.04 -11.24
N ASP A 58 -5.63 -5.31 -12.25
CA ASP A 58 -7.06 -5.13 -12.47
C ASP A 58 -7.93 -4.69 -11.26
N ARG A 59 -7.44 -3.77 -10.42
CA ARG A 59 -8.20 -3.21 -9.28
C ARG A 59 -8.76 -1.80 -9.46
N LEU A 60 -8.57 -1.17 -10.62
CA LEU A 60 -9.25 0.09 -10.94
C LEU A 60 -10.79 -0.05 -11.04
N SER A 61 -11.34 -1.27 -10.97
CA SER A 61 -12.78 -1.55 -10.90
C SER A 61 -13.40 -1.44 -9.49
N GLY A 62 -12.59 -1.29 -8.43
CA GLY A 62 -13.08 -1.31 -7.04
C GLY A 62 -13.53 0.03 -6.47
N PHE A 63 -13.30 1.16 -7.15
CA PHE A 63 -13.65 2.49 -6.64
C PHE A 63 -15.14 2.87 -6.85
N SER A 64 -16.00 1.91 -7.17
CA SER A 64 -17.47 2.10 -7.27
C SER A 64 -18.28 1.23 -6.29
N ALA A 65 -17.66 0.65 -5.26
CA ALA A 65 -18.41 0.12 -4.13
C ALA A 65 -18.69 1.27 -3.14
N GLY A 66 -19.88 1.88 -3.27
CA GLY A 66 -20.32 3.08 -2.56
C GLY A 66 -20.04 3.06 -1.06
N GLY A 67 -19.05 3.87 -0.66
CA GLY A 67 -18.84 4.27 0.73
C GLY A 67 -19.49 5.62 0.98
N ASP A 68 -20.82 5.65 0.92
CA ASP A 68 -21.65 6.64 1.62
C ASP A 68 -22.47 5.81 2.63
N ASP A 69 -21.95 5.70 3.85
CA ASP A 69 -22.68 5.78 5.12
C ASP A 69 -21.69 6.05 6.27
#